data_AF-A0AAW2WQT9-F1
#
_entry.id   AF-A0AAW2WQT9-F1
#
_cell.length_a   1.000
_cell.length_b   1.000
_cell.length_c   1.000
_cell.angle_alpha   90.00
_cell.angle_beta   90.00
_cell.angle_gamma   90.00
#
_symmetry.space_group_name_H-M   'P 1'
#
loop_
_entity.id
_entity.type
_entity.pdbx_description
1 polymer ?
#
loop_
_entity_poly.entity_id
_entity_poly.type
_entity_poly.pdbx_seq_one_letter_code
_entity_poly.pdbx_strand_id
1 'polypeptide(L)'
;MEGERTIFLNFLHHRAGVPGIRSVSMRDMGTEMTPIPSQEPSRSATPVSATTPLRSPTSSIPSTPRRGEPAPTPTEHAIGSLTQNLADTGKKDLSEQELKLKTRREIVALGVQLGKMNIAAWASKDEKEKSDSGNEVDGDELEQIEYAKRAAAWEETEKSKHAARFKREEIRIQAWESQQKAKLEAEMRKIEAQIEQMKAQAQAKMVKKIAMARQKSEEKRAAAEGRKNRQAEKTAAQAEYIRQTGRIPSSPFVCCGWS
;
A
#
# COMPACT_ATOMS: atom_id res chain seq x y z
N MET A 1 31.07 -3.85 -54.31
CA MET A 1 32.18 -4.07 -53.37
C MET A 1 32.74 -2.70 -53.01
N GLU A 2 32.13 -2.05 -52.04
CA GLU A 2 32.60 -0.83 -51.37
C GLU A 2 31.99 -1.00 -49.98
N GLY A 3 32.72 -1.14 -48.87
CA GLY A 3 34.00 -0.57 -48.50
C GLY A 3 33.76 0.05 -47.12
N GLU A 4 33.71 -0.81 -46.10
CA GLU A 4 33.41 -0.50 -44.71
C GLU A 4 34.27 0.64 -44.16
N ARG A 5 33.66 1.58 -43.41
CA ARG A 5 34.38 2.49 -42.51
C ARG A 5 33.67 2.54 -41.16
N THR A 6 33.95 1.53 -40.35
CA THR A 6 33.71 1.49 -38.91
C THR A 6 34.62 2.50 -38.23
N ILE A 7 34.05 3.56 -37.67
CA ILE A 7 34.79 4.54 -36.85
C ILE A 7 34.96 3.94 -35.45
N PHE A 8 36.17 3.48 -35.16
CA PHE A 8 36.65 3.18 -33.81
C PHE A 8 36.83 4.50 -33.05
N LEU A 9 35.94 4.81 -32.11
CA LEU A 9 36.19 5.83 -31.09
C LEU A 9 37.00 5.19 -29.97
N ASN A 10 38.30 5.50 -29.96
CA ASN A 10 39.24 5.10 -28.94
C ASN A 10 38.98 5.82 -27.62
N PHE A 11 38.99 5.00 -26.59
CA PHE A 11 38.96 5.29 -25.17
C PHE A 11 40.24 6.02 -24.75
N LEU A 12 40.12 7.26 -24.26
CA LEU A 12 41.21 7.96 -23.58
C LEU A 12 40.87 8.06 -22.09
N HIS A 13 41.52 7.21 -21.30
CA HIS A 13 41.52 7.25 -19.84
C HIS A 13 42.11 8.58 -19.36
N HIS A 14 41.29 9.42 -18.73
CA HIS A 14 41.79 10.53 -17.92
C HIS A 14 41.88 10.07 -16.47
N ARG A 15 43.12 9.88 -16.03
CA ARG A 15 43.52 9.64 -14.63
C ARG A 15 43.68 11.00 -13.96
N ALA A 16 42.72 11.36 -13.10
CA ALA A 16 42.84 12.49 -12.19
C ALA A 16 42.59 12.00 -10.75
N GLY A 17 43.53 12.35 -9.86
CA GLY A 17 43.70 11.79 -8.53
C GLY A 17 42.55 12.09 -7.56
N VAL A 18 42.28 11.09 -6.73
CA VAL A 18 41.34 11.10 -5.61
C VAL A 18 41.96 11.88 -4.44
N PRO A 19 41.30 12.92 -3.90
CA PRO A 19 41.63 13.43 -2.57
C PRO A 19 41.01 12.50 -1.51
N GLY A 20 41.86 11.83 -0.74
CA GLY A 20 41.46 10.89 0.31
C GLY A 20 40.68 11.57 1.44
N ILE A 21 39.43 11.17 1.63
CA ILE A 21 38.62 11.49 2.80
C ILE A 21 39.08 10.58 3.95
N ARG A 22 39.61 11.17 5.02
CA ARG A 22 40.02 10.47 6.23
C ARG A 22 38.80 9.80 6.88
N SER A 23 38.82 8.48 6.95
CA SER A 23 37.83 7.70 7.70
C SER A 23 38.00 7.95 9.20
N VAL A 24 36.94 8.40 9.87
CA VAL A 24 36.87 8.50 11.33
C VAL A 24 36.41 7.14 11.85
N SER A 25 37.33 6.40 12.47
CA SER A 25 37.01 5.16 13.19
C SER A 25 36.31 5.53 14.49
N MET A 26 35.00 5.28 14.56
CA MET A 26 34.31 5.11 15.84
C MET A 26 34.80 3.79 16.44
N ARG A 27 35.37 3.83 17.66
CA ARG A 27 35.71 2.62 18.40
C ARG A 27 34.42 1.87 18.75
N ASP A 28 34.40 0.59 18.41
CA ASP A 28 33.37 -0.36 18.79
C ASP A 28 33.41 -0.53 20.32
N MET A 29 32.34 -0.14 21.00
CA MET A 29 32.22 -0.36 22.44
C MET A 29 31.71 -1.78 22.67
N GLY A 30 32.55 -2.54 23.36
CA GLY A 30 32.46 -3.96 23.61
C GLY A 30 31.07 -4.52 23.97
N THR A 31 30.83 -5.70 23.44
CA THR A 31 30.24 -6.79 24.22
C THR A 31 30.81 -8.11 23.73
N GLU A 32 32.08 -8.33 24.09
CA GLU A 32 32.67 -9.66 24.14
C GLU A 32 31.93 -10.48 25.21
N MET A 33 31.06 -11.37 24.77
CA MET A 33 30.60 -12.48 25.59
C MET A 33 30.82 -13.74 24.77
N THR A 34 32.05 -14.27 24.84
CA THR A 34 32.37 -15.61 24.38
C THR A 34 32.24 -16.57 25.57
N PRO A 35 31.16 -17.35 25.69
CA PRO A 35 31.21 -18.57 26.49
C PRO A 35 31.51 -19.78 25.59
N ILE A 36 32.68 -20.35 25.88
CA ILE A 36 33.25 -21.70 25.65
C ILE A 36 32.38 -22.73 24.90
N PRO A 37 32.95 -23.45 23.91
CA PRO A 37 32.31 -24.59 23.25
C PRO A 37 32.35 -25.83 24.16
N SER A 38 31.18 -26.39 24.52
CA SER A 38 31.10 -27.78 24.99
C SER A 38 30.71 -28.68 23.81
N GLN A 39 31.66 -29.51 23.40
CA GLN A 39 31.33 -30.79 22.79
C GLN A 39 31.25 -31.82 23.92
N GLU A 40 30.21 -32.64 23.93
CA GLU A 40 30.41 -34.06 23.65
C GLU A 40 29.09 -34.77 23.26
N PRO A 41 29.14 -35.79 22.38
CA PRO A 41 27.95 -36.43 21.78
C PRO A 41 27.55 -37.73 22.50
N SER A 42 26.24 -38.05 22.55
CA SER A 42 25.72 -39.44 22.43
C SER A 42 24.18 -39.53 22.33
N ARG A 43 23.73 -39.99 21.16
CA ARG A 43 22.71 -41.03 20.86
C ARG A 43 21.58 -41.27 21.91
N SER A 44 20.32 -41.02 21.50
CA SER A 44 19.31 -42.07 21.18
C SER A 44 17.85 -41.64 21.36
N ALA A 45 17.05 -41.95 20.34
CA ALA A 45 15.64 -42.39 20.33
C ALA A 45 14.50 -41.50 20.88
N THR A 46 13.62 -41.13 19.94
CA THR A 46 12.20 -40.70 20.02
C THR A 46 11.33 -41.50 21.02
N PRO A 47 10.23 -40.93 21.55
CA PRO A 47 8.96 -41.01 20.82
C PRO A 47 7.97 -39.82 20.91
N VAL A 48 7.31 -39.57 19.76
CA VAL A 48 5.86 -39.41 19.48
C VAL A 48 4.97 -38.44 20.28
N SER A 49 4.31 -37.56 19.49
CA SER A 49 3.00 -36.87 19.65
C SER A 49 2.75 -35.90 20.80
N ALA A 50 2.49 -34.63 20.46
CA ALA A 50 1.13 -34.05 20.51
C ALA A 50 1.13 -32.57 20.09
N THR A 51 0.38 -32.30 19.02
CA THR A 51 -0.57 -31.20 18.81
C THR A 51 -0.32 -29.83 19.47
N THR A 52 -0.16 -28.84 18.60
CA THR A 52 -0.37 -27.38 18.76
C THR A 52 -1.24 -26.91 19.93
N PRO A 53 -0.89 -25.75 20.53
CA PRO A 53 -1.89 -24.85 21.07
C PRO A 53 -1.91 -23.52 20.28
N LEU A 54 -2.96 -23.33 19.49
CA LEU A 54 -3.53 -22.01 19.25
C LEU A 54 -4.32 -21.61 20.49
N ARG A 55 -3.89 -20.59 21.24
CA ARG A 55 -4.82 -19.65 21.90
C ARG A 55 -4.06 -18.43 22.45
N SER A 56 -4.25 -17.30 21.79
CA SER A 56 -4.01 -15.97 22.35
C SER A 56 -5.02 -15.68 23.46
N PRO A 57 -4.61 -15.20 24.65
CA PRO A 57 -5.53 -14.58 25.59
C PRO A 57 -5.63 -13.07 25.31
N THR A 58 -6.80 -12.64 24.86
CA THR A 58 -7.28 -11.26 24.95
C THR A 58 -7.70 -10.92 26.38
N SER A 59 -7.53 -9.63 26.71
CA SER A 59 -8.18 -8.88 27.80
C SER A 59 -7.37 -8.71 29.08
N SER A 60 -6.55 -7.67 29.09
CA SER A 60 -6.14 -6.94 30.30
C SER A 60 -7.14 -5.80 30.55
N ILE A 61 -7.87 -5.85 31.65
CA ILE A 61 -8.67 -4.75 32.18
C ILE A 61 -7.93 -4.24 33.44
N PRO A 62 -7.42 -2.99 33.45
CA PRO A 62 -7.00 -2.33 34.68
C PRO A 62 -8.09 -1.39 35.21
N SER A 63 -8.25 -1.42 36.53
CA SER A 63 -9.09 -0.54 37.35
C SER A 63 -8.65 0.92 37.31
N THR A 64 -9.60 1.85 37.20
CA THR A 64 -9.42 3.26 37.60
C THR A 64 -10.69 3.82 38.26
N PRO A 65 -10.59 4.54 39.40
CA PRO A 65 -11.70 5.22 40.04
C PRO A 65 -11.79 6.69 39.57
N ARG A 66 -13.02 7.20 39.37
CA ARG A 66 -13.32 8.62 39.12
C ARG A 66 -14.64 8.93 39.85
N ARG A 67 -14.65 9.54 41.03
CA ARG A 67 -14.45 10.97 41.41
C ARG A 67 -15.53 11.91 40.84
N GLY A 68 -16.42 12.37 41.75
CA GLY A 68 -17.21 13.64 41.82
C GLY A 68 -18.14 13.96 40.64
N GLU A 69 -19.38 14.43 40.76
CA GLU A 69 -20.10 15.39 41.65
C GLU A 69 -21.58 15.45 41.15
N PRO A 70 -22.54 16.29 41.64
CA PRO A 70 -22.66 17.04 42.90
C PRO A 70 -24.01 16.83 43.64
N ALA A 71 -24.13 17.47 44.80
CA ALA A 71 -25.28 17.45 45.73
C ALA A 71 -26.48 18.34 45.31
N PRO A 72 -27.69 18.07 45.84
CA PRO A 72 -28.77 19.04 45.91
C PRO A 72 -28.87 19.68 47.32
N THR A 73 -28.91 21.00 47.37
CA THR A 73 -29.34 21.79 48.54
C THR A 73 -30.83 22.10 48.45
N PRO A 74 -31.56 22.12 49.57
CA PRO A 74 -32.80 22.89 49.63
C PRO A 74 -32.90 23.83 50.86
N THR A 75 -33.55 24.97 50.60
CA THR A 75 -34.34 25.83 51.51
C THR A 75 -33.57 26.84 52.39
N GLU A 76 -33.87 28.14 52.25
CA GLU A 76 -34.60 28.94 53.26
C GLU A 76 -34.96 30.38 52.79
N HIS A 77 -36.24 30.72 53.03
CA HIS A 77 -36.89 31.98 53.45
C HIS A 77 -36.64 33.38 52.80
N ALA A 78 -37.72 33.84 52.14
CA ALA A 78 -38.48 35.09 52.30
C ALA A 78 -37.83 36.39 52.85
N ILE A 79 -38.08 37.53 52.18
CA ILE A 79 -38.89 38.68 52.66
C ILE A 79 -38.82 39.87 51.65
N GLY A 80 -39.97 40.54 51.46
CA GLY A 80 -40.10 41.98 51.11
C GLY A 80 -40.12 42.30 49.60
N SER A 81 -41.24 42.51 48.91
CA SER A 81 -42.33 43.50 49.08
C SER A 81 -41.87 44.95 49.15
N LEU A 82 -41.64 45.59 47.99
CA LEU A 82 -41.99 46.99 47.78
C LEU A 82 -42.15 47.31 46.28
N THR A 83 -43.19 46.75 45.65
CA THR A 83 -43.69 47.25 44.35
C THR A 83 -44.85 48.17 44.62
N GLN A 84 -44.60 49.47 44.53
CA GLN A 84 -45.58 50.56 44.38
C GLN A 84 -44.70 51.81 44.41
N ASN A 85 -44.15 52.26 43.27
CA ASN A 85 -44.68 53.46 42.58
C ASN A 85 -44.00 53.69 41.21
N LEU A 86 -43.80 52.64 40.38
CA LEU A 86 -43.24 52.79 39.01
C LEU A 86 -44.11 52.16 37.89
N ALA A 87 -45.24 51.56 38.25
CA ALA A 87 -46.03 50.74 37.33
C ALA A 87 -46.85 51.53 36.29
N ASP A 88 -46.85 52.87 36.37
CA ASP A 88 -47.67 53.72 35.50
C ASP A 88 -46.90 54.26 34.27
N THR A 89 -45.56 54.31 34.32
CA THR A 89 -44.71 54.65 33.15
C THR A 89 -44.37 53.43 32.30
N GLY A 90 -44.08 52.27 32.93
CA GLY A 90 -43.65 51.06 32.22
C GLY A 90 -44.68 50.45 31.27
N LYS A 91 -45.99 50.62 31.53
CA LYS A 91 -47.04 50.16 30.60
C LYS A 91 -47.10 51.01 29.33
N LYS A 92 -46.78 52.31 29.45
CA LYS A 92 -46.74 53.27 28.33
C LYS A 92 -45.49 53.04 27.48
N ASP A 93 -44.34 52.84 28.11
CA ASP A 93 -43.07 52.59 27.44
C ASP A 93 -43.05 51.27 26.66
N LEU A 94 -43.66 50.21 27.21
CA LEU A 94 -43.83 48.93 26.50
C LEU A 94 -44.76 49.10 25.29
N SER A 95 -45.83 49.90 25.40
CA SER A 95 -46.74 50.18 24.28
C SER A 95 -46.08 51.01 23.17
N GLU A 96 -45.23 51.97 23.55
CA GLU A 96 -44.46 52.79 22.61
C GLU A 96 -43.37 51.97 21.92
N GLN A 97 -42.69 51.10 22.67
CA GLN A 97 -41.71 50.18 22.12
C GLN A 97 -42.36 49.16 21.17
N GLU A 98 -43.55 48.66 21.50
CA GLU A 98 -44.30 47.75 20.64
C GLU A 98 -44.76 48.44 19.35
N LEU A 99 -45.23 49.70 19.44
CA LEU A 99 -45.53 50.54 18.27
C LEU A 99 -44.28 50.74 17.41
N LYS A 100 -43.14 51.08 18.01
CA LYS A 100 -41.86 51.25 17.32
C LYS A 100 -41.41 49.98 16.60
N LEU A 101 -41.58 48.82 17.22
CA LEU A 101 -41.28 47.51 16.62
C LEU A 101 -42.20 47.21 15.44
N LYS A 102 -43.50 47.51 15.57
CA LYS A 102 -44.47 47.37 14.47
C LYS A 102 -44.08 48.24 13.28
N THR A 103 -43.75 49.51 13.50
CA THR A 103 -43.30 50.43 12.44
C THR A 103 -42.01 49.95 11.78
N ARG A 104 -41.03 49.45 12.55
CA ARG A 104 -39.80 48.89 11.97
C ARG A 104 -40.09 47.68 11.08
N ARG A 105 -40.94 46.75 11.53
CA ARG A 105 -41.34 45.58 10.73
C ARG A 105 -42.04 45.99 9.44
N GLU A 106 -42.88 47.01 9.50
CA GLU A 106 -43.54 47.58 8.32
C GLU A 106 -42.53 48.21 7.35
N ILE A 107 -41.54 48.97 7.84
CA ILE A 107 -40.46 49.52 7.02
C ILE A 107 -39.63 48.40 6.35
N VAL A 108 -39.34 47.31 7.06
CA VAL A 108 -38.67 46.14 6.49
C VAL A 108 -39.51 45.53 5.36
N ALA A 109 -40.79 45.28 5.61
CA ALA A 109 -41.69 44.65 4.65
C ALA A 109 -41.84 45.50 3.38
N LEU A 110 -42.06 46.82 3.53
CA LEU A 110 -42.15 47.76 2.42
C LEU A 110 -40.82 47.89 1.67
N GLY A 111 -39.70 47.89 2.39
CA GLY A 111 -38.37 47.89 1.80
C GLY A 111 -38.15 46.69 0.89
N VAL A 112 -38.54 45.49 1.33
CA VAL A 112 -38.46 44.27 0.51
C VAL A 112 -39.42 44.32 -0.68
N GLN A 113 -40.67 44.72 -0.47
CA GLN A 113 -41.68 44.79 -1.54
C GLN A 113 -41.29 45.76 -2.66
N LEU A 114 -40.62 46.86 -2.32
CA LEU A 114 -40.13 47.86 -3.27
C LEU A 114 -38.74 47.52 -3.86
N GLY A 115 -38.15 46.37 -3.51
CA GLY A 115 -36.80 45.98 -3.94
C GLY A 115 -35.68 46.81 -3.29
N LYS A 116 -35.98 47.58 -2.25
CA LYS A 116 -35.06 48.44 -1.50
C LYS A 116 -34.43 47.67 -0.33
N MET A 117 -33.64 46.64 -0.64
CA MET A 117 -33.00 45.78 0.38
C MET A 117 -32.15 46.54 1.39
N ASN A 118 -31.49 47.64 1.00
CA ASN A 118 -30.71 48.45 1.93
C ASN A 118 -31.58 49.04 3.04
N ILE A 119 -32.74 49.59 2.72
CA ILE A 119 -33.66 50.18 3.72
C ILE A 119 -34.19 49.10 4.67
N ALA A 120 -34.50 47.91 4.13
CA ALA A 120 -34.91 46.77 4.95
C ALA A 120 -33.79 46.32 5.90
N ALA A 121 -32.54 46.24 5.42
CA ALA A 121 -31.39 45.87 6.24
C ALA A 121 -31.12 46.90 7.36
N TRP A 122 -31.26 48.20 7.06
CA TRP A 122 -31.10 49.26 8.06
C TRP A 122 -32.16 49.18 9.16
N ALA A 123 -33.45 49.03 8.80
CA ALA A 123 -34.53 48.93 9.77
C ALA A 123 -34.48 47.65 10.63
N SER A 124 -33.83 46.59 10.14
CA SER A 124 -33.65 45.33 10.88
C SER A 124 -32.46 45.34 11.84
N LYS A 125 -31.51 46.29 11.71
CA LYS A 125 -30.24 46.27 12.47
C LYS A 125 -30.43 46.65 13.94
N ASP A 126 -31.38 47.53 14.24
CA ASP A 126 -31.62 48.03 15.60
C ASP A 126 -32.17 46.98 16.59
N GLU A 127 -32.52 45.77 16.13
CA GLU A 127 -32.88 44.65 17.00
C GLU A 127 -31.63 44.01 17.64
N LYS A 128 -30.46 44.16 17.02
CA LYS A 128 -29.24 43.47 17.45
C LYS A 128 -28.44 44.24 18.50
N GLU A 129 -28.65 45.54 18.62
CA GLU A 129 -27.88 46.42 19.52
C GLU A 129 -28.56 46.63 20.89
N LYS A 130 -29.79 46.11 21.10
CA LYS A 130 -30.49 46.16 22.41
C LYS A 130 -30.55 44.82 23.15
N SER A 131 -29.78 43.82 22.71
CA SER A 131 -29.50 42.60 23.48
C SER A 131 -28.11 42.61 24.12
N ASP A 132 -27.39 43.75 24.08
CA ASP A 132 -26.01 43.91 24.57
C ASP A 132 -25.90 44.88 25.76
N SER A 133 -26.99 45.09 26.50
CA SER A 133 -26.98 45.94 27.69
C SER A 133 -27.50 45.14 28.89
N GLY A 134 -26.59 44.44 29.57
CA GLY A 134 -26.89 43.78 30.84
C GLY A 134 -25.99 42.62 31.23
N ASN A 135 -24.66 42.73 31.07
CA ASN A 135 -23.72 41.98 31.91
C ASN A 135 -22.37 42.71 31.88
N GLU A 136 -22.07 43.43 32.95
CA GLU A 136 -20.73 43.98 33.22
C GLU A 136 -19.83 42.78 33.57
N VAL A 137 -19.29 42.12 32.53
CA VAL A 137 -18.27 41.08 32.72
C VAL A 137 -16.96 41.81 33.03
N ASP A 138 -16.42 41.53 34.20
CA ASP A 138 -15.17 42.05 34.75
C ASP A 138 -14.07 42.03 33.67
N GLY A 139 -13.46 43.18 33.38
CA GLY A 139 -12.46 43.30 32.30
C GLY A 139 -11.26 42.37 32.49
N ASP A 140 -10.98 42.01 33.73
CA ASP A 140 -9.93 41.06 34.14
C ASP A 140 -10.25 39.62 33.67
N GLU A 141 -11.53 39.24 33.60
CA GLU A 141 -11.98 37.94 33.09
C GLU A 141 -11.78 37.83 31.56
N LEU A 142 -12.01 38.92 30.83
CA LEU A 142 -11.78 38.97 29.38
C LEU A 142 -10.29 38.85 29.02
N GLU A 143 -9.41 39.46 29.80
CA GLU A 143 -7.96 39.38 29.61
C GLU A 143 -7.43 37.96 29.88
N GLN A 144 -7.91 37.30 30.94
CA GLN A 144 -7.59 35.90 31.22
C GLN A 144 -8.05 34.95 30.10
N ILE A 145 -9.23 35.19 29.52
CA ILE A 145 -9.72 34.42 28.37
C ILE A 145 -8.81 34.61 27.15
N GLU A 146 -8.31 35.83 26.89
CA GLU A 146 -7.36 36.08 25.80
C GLU A 146 -6.02 35.36 26.02
N TYR A 147 -5.48 35.40 27.24
CA TYR A 147 -4.28 34.66 27.60
C TYR A 147 -4.45 33.15 27.42
N ALA A 148 -5.59 32.60 27.84
CA ALA A 148 -5.92 31.19 27.64
C ALA A 148 -5.99 30.82 26.14
N LYS A 149 -6.59 31.68 25.30
CA LYS A 149 -6.62 31.49 23.84
C LYS A 149 -5.21 31.48 23.24
N ARG A 150 -4.33 32.39 23.67
CA ARG A 150 -2.93 32.46 23.23
C ARG A 150 -2.15 31.22 23.64
N ALA A 151 -2.32 30.74 24.87
CA ALA A 151 -1.71 29.52 25.36
C ALA A 151 -2.17 28.29 24.58
N ALA A 152 -3.47 28.15 24.33
CA ALA A 152 -4.04 27.07 23.54
C ALA A 152 -3.52 27.07 22.09
N ALA A 153 -3.43 28.24 21.46
CA ALA A 153 -2.87 28.36 20.11
C ALA A 153 -1.39 27.94 20.04
N TRP A 154 -0.61 28.28 21.08
CA TRP A 154 0.78 27.86 21.18
C TRP A 154 0.91 26.35 21.41
N GLU A 155 0.12 25.78 22.32
CA GLU A 155 0.08 24.34 22.58
C GLU A 155 -0.29 23.55 21.32
N GLU A 156 -1.29 24.00 20.57
CA GLU A 156 -1.70 23.36 19.32
C GLU A 156 -0.59 23.44 18.25
N THR A 157 0.11 24.57 18.18
CA THR A 157 1.26 24.73 17.28
C THR A 157 2.39 23.75 17.63
N GLU A 158 2.70 23.57 18.91
CA GLU A 158 3.73 22.62 19.35
C GLU A 158 3.29 21.17 19.11
N LYS A 159 2.04 20.81 19.42
CA LYS A 159 1.46 19.50 19.09
C LYS A 159 1.56 19.20 17.60
N SER A 160 1.21 20.17 16.75
CA SER A 160 1.31 20.05 15.29
C SER A 160 2.75 19.81 14.83
N LYS A 161 3.74 20.51 15.40
CA LYS A 161 5.17 20.26 15.12
C LYS A 161 5.59 18.84 15.50
N HIS A 162 5.20 18.36 16.68
CA HIS A 162 5.52 17.00 17.12
C HIS A 162 4.85 15.95 16.23
N ALA A 163 3.57 16.12 15.89
CA ALA A 163 2.86 15.25 14.98
C ALA A 163 3.52 15.21 13.59
N ALA A 164 3.94 16.35 13.06
CA ALA A 164 4.64 16.43 11.77
C ALA A 164 5.99 15.69 11.81
N ARG A 165 6.76 15.80 12.90
CA ARG A 165 8.01 15.05 13.07
C ARG A 165 7.76 13.55 13.14
N PHE A 166 6.78 13.13 13.93
CA PHE A 166 6.39 11.73 14.04
C PHE A 166 5.97 11.14 12.69
N LYS A 167 5.14 11.85 11.92
CA LYS A 167 4.73 11.40 10.58
C LYS A 167 5.89 11.24 9.60
N ARG A 168 6.91 12.10 9.67
CA ARG A 168 8.12 11.96 8.85
C ARG A 168 8.93 10.73 9.24
N GLU A 169 9.04 10.45 10.54
CA GLU A 169 9.73 9.24 11.03
C GLU A 169 9.00 7.98 10.60
N GLU A 170 7.68 7.96 10.72
CA GLU A 170 6.84 6.85 10.27
C GLU A 170 7.08 6.53 8.78
N ILE A 171 7.08 7.55 7.92
CA ILE A 171 7.37 7.38 6.49
C ILE A 171 8.79 6.83 6.28
N ARG A 172 9.78 7.30 7.05
CA ARG A 172 11.16 6.83 6.96
C ARG A 172 11.26 5.35 7.34
N ILE A 173 10.62 4.95 8.44
CA ILE A 173 10.58 3.56 8.91
C ILE A 173 9.93 2.69 7.83
N GLN A 174 8.77 3.09 7.31
CA GLN A 174 8.06 2.35 6.26
C GLN A 174 8.87 2.21 4.96
N ALA A 175 9.58 3.27 4.55
CA ALA A 175 10.46 3.23 3.39
C ALA A 175 11.62 2.25 3.61
N TRP A 176 12.22 2.26 4.80
CA TRP A 176 13.30 1.34 5.16
C TRP A 176 12.82 -0.11 5.22
N GLU A 177 11.65 -0.38 5.82
CA GLU A 177 11.05 -1.71 5.83
C GLU A 177 10.75 -2.21 4.41
N SER A 178 10.14 -1.35 3.58
CA SER A 178 9.88 -1.64 2.17
C SER A 178 11.16 -1.98 1.42
N GLN A 179 12.26 -1.29 1.72
CA GLN A 179 13.57 -1.59 1.14
C GLN A 179 14.09 -2.97 1.56
N GLN A 180 13.96 -3.35 2.84
CA GLN A 180 14.40 -4.68 3.29
C GLN A 180 13.53 -5.78 2.69
N LYS A 181 12.21 -5.57 2.61
CA LYS A 181 11.27 -6.49 1.94
C LYS A 181 11.65 -6.69 0.47
N ALA A 182 11.90 -5.60 -0.27
CA ALA A 182 12.30 -5.67 -1.67
C ALA A 182 13.62 -6.42 -1.88
N LYS A 183 14.60 -6.27 -0.97
CA LYS A 183 15.85 -7.04 -1.03
C LYS A 183 15.61 -8.54 -0.90
N LEU A 184 14.83 -8.96 0.09
CA LEU A 184 14.50 -10.38 0.28
C LEU A 184 13.68 -10.95 -0.88
N GLU A 185 12.73 -10.16 -1.39
CA GLU A 185 11.92 -10.54 -2.53
C GLU A 185 12.76 -10.72 -3.82
N ALA A 186 13.81 -9.91 -4.01
CA ALA A 186 14.73 -10.06 -5.12
C ALA A 186 15.56 -11.36 -5.04
N GLU A 187 16.03 -11.73 -3.84
CA GLU A 187 16.73 -13.02 -3.64
C GLU A 187 15.80 -14.22 -3.88
N MET A 188 14.56 -14.15 -3.40
CA MET A 188 13.54 -15.16 -3.67
C MET A 188 13.32 -15.34 -5.18
N ARG A 189 13.12 -14.24 -5.92
CA ARG A 189 12.95 -14.28 -7.39
C ARG A 189 14.16 -14.86 -8.11
N LYS A 190 15.38 -14.60 -7.62
CA LYS A 190 16.60 -15.16 -8.20
C LYS A 190 16.64 -16.68 -8.06
N ILE A 191 16.24 -17.20 -6.90
CA ILE A 191 16.14 -18.65 -6.67
C ILE A 191 15.07 -19.27 -7.58
N GLU A 192 13.89 -18.65 -7.69
CA GLU A 192 12.83 -19.10 -8.59
C GLU A 192 13.28 -19.16 -10.05
N ALA A 193 13.99 -18.13 -10.53
CA ALA A 193 14.53 -18.08 -11.88
C ALA A 193 15.57 -19.19 -12.13
N GLN A 194 16.42 -19.51 -11.15
CA GLN A 194 17.37 -20.61 -11.25
C GLN A 194 16.67 -21.97 -11.32
N ILE A 195 15.63 -22.17 -10.51
CA ILE A 195 14.83 -23.42 -10.54
C ILE A 195 14.17 -23.58 -11.90
N GLU A 196 13.53 -22.54 -12.44
CA GLU A 196 12.87 -22.62 -13.75
C GLU A 196 13.89 -22.82 -14.88
N GLN A 197 15.08 -22.20 -14.80
CA GLN A 197 16.17 -22.45 -15.74
C GLN A 197 16.63 -23.92 -15.71
N MET A 198 16.87 -24.50 -14.54
CA MET A 198 17.28 -25.90 -14.40
C MET A 198 16.22 -26.85 -14.96
N LYS A 199 14.94 -26.57 -14.70
CA LYS A 199 13.80 -27.31 -15.22
C LYS A 199 13.72 -27.23 -16.75
N ALA A 200 13.83 -26.03 -17.33
CA ALA A 200 13.82 -25.84 -18.78
C ALA A 200 14.99 -26.58 -19.46
N GLN A 201 16.20 -26.54 -18.86
CA GLN A 201 17.35 -27.29 -19.38
C GLN A 201 17.13 -28.81 -19.31
N ALA A 202 16.54 -29.32 -18.22
CA ALA A 202 16.23 -30.74 -18.10
C ALA A 202 15.20 -31.17 -19.15
N GLN A 203 14.14 -30.38 -19.35
CA GLN A 203 13.13 -30.62 -20.38
C GLN A 203 13.74 -30.57 -21.78
N ALA A 204 14.60 -29.59 -22.09
CA ALA A 204 15.28 -29.50 -23.39
C ALA A 204 16.16 -30.73 -23.67
N LYS A 205 16.89 -31.23 -22.66
CA LYS A 205 17.68 -32.47 -22.79
C LYS A 205 16.80 -33.69 -23.06
N MET A 206 15.66 -33.80 -22.37
CA MET A 206 14.69 -34.87 -22.61
C MET A 206 14.11 -34.79 -24.03
N VAL A 207 13.62 -33.62 -24.44
CA VAL A 207 13.07 -33.39 -25.78
C VAL A 207 14.10 -33.73 -26.86
N LYS A 208 15.37 -33.32 -26.69
CA LYS A 208 16.45 -33.68 -27.62
C LYS A 208 16.62 -35.19 -27.76
N LYS A 209 16.63 -35.93 -26.64
CA LYS A 209 16.73 -37.40 -26.67
C LYS A 209 15.54 -38.05 -27.38
N ILE A 210 14.33 -37.56 -27.12
CA ILE A 210 13.11 -38.02 -27.82
C ILE A 210 13.21 -37.75 -29.32
N ALA A 211 13.64 -36.55 -29.72
CA ALA A 211 13.80 -36.18 -31.12
C ALA A 211 14.82 -37.08 -31.83
N MET A 212 15.99 -37.31 -31.23
CA MET A 212 17.00 -38.21 -31.80
C MET A 212 16.49 -39.65 -31.95
N ALA A 213 15.73 -40.15 -30.96
CA ALA A 213 15.14 -41.48 -31.04
C ALA A 213 14.09 -41.58 -32.16
N ARG A 214 13.25 -40.55 -32.32
CA ARG A 214 12.28 -40.45 -33.41
C ARG A 214 12.95 -40.41 -34.77
N GLN A 215 13.94 -39.54 -34.96
CA GLN A 215 14.71 -39.44 -36.20
C GLN A 215 15.29 -40.80 -36.60
N LYS A 216 15.96 -41.50 -35.68
CA LYS A 216 16.53 -42.83 -35.95
C LYS A 216 15.46 -43.85 -36.34
N SER A 217 14.28 -43.77 -35.74
CA SER A 217 13.15 -44.65 -36.06
C SER A 217 12.58 -44.35 -37.46
N GLU A 218 12.51 -43.08 -37.83
CA GLU A 218 12.04 -42.60 -39.13
C GLU A 218 13.03 -42.96 -40.23
N GLU A 219 14.33 -42.80 -40.01
CA GLU A 219 15.38 -43.23 -40.94
C GLU A 219 15.29 -44.74 -41.25
N LYS A 220 15.05 -45.58 -40.23
CA LYS A 220 14.83 -47.02 -40.43
C LYS A 220 13.58 -47.31 -41.25
N ARG A 221 12.48 -46.58 -40.98
CA ARG A 221 11.22 -46.72 -41.74
C ARG A 221 11.42 -46.31 -43.20
N ALA A 222 12.05 -45.16 -43.44
CA ALA A 222 12.39 -44.68 -44.78
C ALA A 222 13.31 -45.64 -45.53
N ALA A 223 14.32 -46.24 -44.86
CA ALA A 223 15.18 -47.24 -45.48
C ALA A 223 14.43 -48.53 -45.86
N ALA A 224 13.50 -48.98 -45.02
CA ALA A 224 12.65 -50.14 -45.32
C ALA A 224 11.71 -49.85 -46.50
N GLU A 225 11.09 -48.67 -46.52
CA GLU A 225 10.27 -48.21 -47.64
C GLU A 225 11.08 -48.07 -48.93
N GLY A 226 12.30 -47.53 -48.87
CA GLY A 226 13.20 -47.46 -50.03
C GLY A 226 13.54 -48.84 -50.60
N ARG A 227 13.79 -49.84 -49.74
CA ARG A 227 14.00 -51.23 -50.19
C ARG A 227 12.76 -51.81 -50.87
N LYS A 228 11.58 -51.60 -50.28
CA LYS A 228 10.29 -52.02 -50.86
C LYS A 228 10.07 -51.37 -52.23
N ASN A 229 10.27 -50.05 -52.34
CA ASN A 229 10.08 -49.31 -53.59
C ASN A 229 11.03 -49.80 -54.69
N ARG A 230 12.31 -50.00 -54.37
CA ARG A 230 13.27 -50.57 -55.33
C ARG A 230 12.86 -51.95 -55.83
N GLN A 231 12.32 -52.81 -54.96
CA GLN A 231 11.83 -54.11 -55.38
C GLN A 231 10.57 -53.98 -56.24
N ALA A 232 9.65 -53.08 -55.87
CA ALA A 232 8.46 -52.79 -56.67
C ALA A 232 8.81 -52.27 -58.07
N GLU A 233 9.79 -51.37 -58.18
CA GLU A 233 10.31 -50.87 -59.47
C GLU A 233 10.90 -51.98 -60.33
N LYS A 234 11.71 -52.89 -59.75
CA LYS A 234 12.24 -54.05 -60.48
C LYS A 234 11.12 -54.95 -61.00
N THR A 235 10.14 -55.26 -60.15
CA THR A 235 8.99 -56.08 -60.54
C THR A 235 8.16 -55.39 -61.62
N ALA A 236 7.94 -54.08 -61.53
CA ALA A 236 7.25 -53.31 -62.55
C ALA A 236 8.02 -53.30 -63.88
N ALA A 237 9.34 -53.13 -63.85
CA ALA A 237 10.19 -53.20 -65.03
C ALA A 237 10.17 -54.60 -65.68
N GLN A 238 10.20 -55.67 -64.88
CA GLN A 238 10.03 -57.04 -65.39
C GLN A 238 8.65 -57.25 -66.02
N ALA A 239 7.59 -56.73 -65.40
CA ALA A 239 6.24 -56.79 -65.96
C ALA A 239 6.14 -56.04 -67.29
N GLU A 240 6.76 -54.85 -67.41
CA GLU A 240 6.85 -54.13 -68.69
C GLU A 240 7.62 -54.90 -69.76
N TYR A 241 8.74 -55.52 -69.40
CA TYR A 241 9.50 -56.36 -70.33
C TYR A 241 8.66 -57.52 -70.88
N ILE A 242 7.87 -58.18 -70.02
CA ILE A 242 6.96 -59.25 -70.45
C ILE A 242 5.88 -58.69 -71.38
N ARG A 243 5.28 -57.53 -71.05
CA ARG A 243 4.29 -56.88 -71.93
C ARG A 243 4.85 -56.57 -73.32
N GLN A 244 6.12 -56.16 -73.41
CA GLN A 244 6.77 -55.82 -74.68
C GLN A 244 7.22 -57.04 -75.50
N THR A 245 7.70 -58.11 -74.85
CA THR A 245 8.37 -59.24 -75.54
C THR A 245 7.59 -60.55 -75.51
N GLY A 246 6.60 -60.68 -74.62
CA GLY A 246 5.85 -61.92 -74.35
C GLY A 246 6.65 -63.01 -73.61
N ARG A 247 7.93 -62.79 -73.28
CA ARG A 247 8.80 -63.79 -72.64
C ARG A 247 8.97 -63.52 -71.15
N ILE A 248 8.84 -64.56 -70.32
CA ILE A 248 9.02 -64.47 -68.86
C ILE A 248 10.52 -64.52 -68.50
N PRO A 249 11.06 -63.52 -67.77
CA PRO A 249 12.45 -63.55 -67.30
C PRO A 249 12.71 -64.73 -66.36
N SER A 250 13.83 -65.42 -66.54
CA SER A 250 14.24 -66.52 -65.66
C SER A 250 14.56 -66.01 -64.25
N SER A 251 13.87 -66.54 -63.24
CA SER A 251 14.04 -66.16 -61.83
C SER A 251 15.32 -66.77 -61.23
N PRO A 252 16.19 -66.00 -60.55
CA PRO A 252 17.19 -66.57 -59.65
C PRO A 252 16.49 -67.00 -58.35
N PHE A 253 16.08 -68.27 -58.28
CA PHE A 253 15.47 -68.87 -57.10
C PHE A 253 16.51 -68.99 -55.99
N VAL A 254 16.44 -68.18 -54.93
CA VAL A 254 17.18 -68.40 -53.69
C VAL A 254 16.17 -68.78 -52.61
N CYS A 255 16.09 -70.08 -52.36
CA CYS A 255 15.30 -70.66 -51.29
C CYS A 255 16.02 -70.42 -49.96
N CYS A 256 15.54 -69.48 -49.13
CA CYS A 256 16.05 -69.29 -47.78
C CYS A 256 15.22 -70.14 -46.81
N GLY A 257 15.81 -71.22 -46.30
CA GLY A 257 15.28 -71.94 -45.14
C GLY A 257 15.43 -71.08 -43.88
N TRP A 258 14.34 -70.92 -43.13
CA TRP A 258 14.38 -70.39 -41.77
C TRP A 258 14.83 -71.51 -40.82
N SER A 259 15.88 -71.24 -40.03
CA SER A 259 16.26 -71.97 -38.81
C SER A 259 16.63 -70.95 -37.75
#